data_AF-T1BCN6-F1
#
_entry.id   AF-T1BCN6-F1
#
_cell.length_a   1.000
_cell.length_b   1.000
_cell.length_c   1.000
_cell.angle_alpha   90.00
_cell.angle_beta   90.00
_cell.angle_gamma   90.00
#
_symmetry.space_group_name_H-M   'P 1'
#
loop_
_entity.id
_entity.type
_entity.pdbx_description
1 polymer ?
#
loop_
_entity_poly.entity_id
_entity_poly.type
_entity_poly.pdbx_seq_one_letter_code
_entity_poly.pdbx_strand_id
1 'polypeptide(L)'
;VLARFADRGISVDLESPTVELFVEVRSNRAYLSEDRMTGPGGLPLGVAGRVVALVDGLRGALGAYLLMKRGCRARWVTRSEGADLVASVLARFDPTGRSFPGEEDEEARARQIAEIADAAHADGIVLPLAVEGFPGARLIYGERVIFSPTIGWTDREVEERWAR
;
A
#
# COMPACT_ATOMS: atom_id res chain seq x y z
N VAL A 1 -20.68 42.14 3.17
CA VAL A 1 -19.23 41.94 3.47
C VAL A 1 -18.37 42.34 2.30
N LEU A 2 -18.52 41.74 1.11
CA LEU A 2 -17.70 42.05 -0.08
C LEU A 2 -17.75 43.52 -0.53
N ALA A 3 -18.90 44.19 -0.38
CA ALA A 3 -19.02 45.62 -0.67
C ALA A 3 -18.03 46.51 0.13
N ARG A 4 -17.54 46.04 1.30
CA ARG A 4 -16.52 46.74 2.10
C ARG A 4 -15.10 46.60 1.54
N PHE A 5 -14.91 45.75 0.54
CA PHE A 5 -13.62 45.44 -0.09
C PHE A 5 -13.67 45.67 -1.61
N ALA A 6 -14.58 46.52 -2.09
CA ALA A 6 -14.79 46.78 -3.50
C ALA A 6 -13.54 47.35 -4.21
N ASP A 7 -12.69 48.06 -3.46
CA ASP A 7 -11.39 48.58 -3.90
C ASP A 7 -10.37 47.49 -4.25
N ARG A 8 -10.59 46.25 -3.80
CA ARG A 8 -9.67 45.12 -4.01
C ARG A 8 -9.96 44.30 -5.25
N GLY A 9 -11.04 44.60 -5.99
CA GLY A 9 -11.41 43.86 -7.20
C GLY A 9 -11.78 42.40 -6.98
N ILE A 10 -12.21 42.03 -5.76
CA ILE A 10 -12.58 40.66 -5.40
C ILE A 10 -14.07 40.43 -5.71
N SER A 11 -14.39 39.35 -6.41
CA SER A 11 -15.75 38.89 -6.69
C SER A 11 -15.94 37.44 -6.24
N VAL A 12 -17.19 36.97 -6.24
CA VAL A 12 -17.51 35.55 -5.99
C VAL A 12 -17.85 34.91 -7.32
N ASP A 13 -17.18 33.80 -7.62
CA ASP A 13 -17.46 32.90 -8.72
C ASP A 13 -17.70 31.50 -8.12
N LEU A 14 -18.88 30.94 -8.36
CA LEU A 14 -19.27 29.61 -7.85
C LEU A 14 -19.00 28.49 -8.88
N GLU A 15 -18.60 28.83 -10.10
CA GLU A 15 -18.30 27.88 -11.18
C GLU A 15 -16.79 27.70 -11.36
N SER A 16 -16.03 28.79 -11.34
CA SER A 16 -14.59 28.78 -11.61
C SER A 16 -13.79 29.74 -10.71
N PRO A 17 -13.78 29.52 -9.37
CA PRO A 17 -13.03 30.36 -8.46
C PRO A 17 -11.51 30.24 -8.67
N THR A 18 -10.81 31.37 -8.56
CA THR A 18 -9.33 31.39 -8.56
C THR A 18 -8.74 30.91 -7.23
N VAL A 19 -9.53 31.03 -6.16
CA VAL A 19 -9.21 30.56 -4.80
C VAL A 19 -10.48 29.96 -4.22
N GLU A 20 -10.43 28.70 -3.84
CA GLU A 20 -11.51 28.03 -3.12
C GLU A 20 -11.13 27.96 -1.63
N LEU A 21 -12.00 28.49 -0.75
CA LEU A 21 -11.79 28.45 0.69
C LEU A 21 -12.82 27.54 1.34
N PHE A 22 -12.35 26.44 1.92
CA PHE A 22 -13.16 25.54 2.71
C PHE A 22 -13.20 26.03 4.15
N VAL A 23 -14.42 26.15 4.70
CA VAL A 23 -14.64 26.53 6.09
C VAL A 23 -15.37 25.41 6.80
N GLU A 24 -14.71 24.77 7.76
CA GLU A 24 -15.31 23.75 8.62
C GLU A 24 -15.55 24.31 10.03
N VAL A 25 -16.82 24.37 10.43
CA VAL A 25 -17.20 24.82 11.79
C VAL A 25 -17.49 23.60 12.66
N ARG A 26 -16.72 23.43 13.74
CA ARG A 26 -16.88 22.37 14.72
C ARG A 26 -16.94 22.97 16.12
N SER A 27 -18.07 22.78 16.80
CA SER A 27 -18.33 23.37 18.12
C SER A 27 -18.15 24.90 18.09
N ASN A 28 -17.22 25.44 18.87
CA ASN A 28 -16.93 26.88 18.94
C ASN A 28 -15.66 27.28 18.14
N ARG A 29 -15.25 26.47 17.16
CA ARG A 29 -14.05 26.72 16.33
C ARG A 29 -14.37 26.64 14.84
N ALA A 30 -13.66 27.46 14.06
CA ALA A 30 -13.67 27.42 12.60
C ALA A 30 -12.27 27.07 12.09
N TYR A 31 -12.22 26.15 11.12
CA TYR A 31 -11.02 25.72 10.41
C TYR A 31 -11.12 26.22 8.97
N LEU A 32 -10.06 26.83 8.47
CA LEU A 32 -9.98 27.30 7.09
C LEU A 32 -8.89 26.53 6.36
N SER A 33 -9.19 26.08 5.15
CA SER A 33 -8.22 25.44 4.25
C SER A 33 -8.46 25.86 2.80
N GLU A 34 -7.37 25.94 2.03
CA GLU A 34 -7.40 26.30 0.61
C GLU A 34 -7.35 25.06 -0.29
N ASP A 35 -6.78 23.95 0.20
CA ASP A 35 -6.59 22.73 -0.57
C ASP A 35 -7.02 21.50 0.22
N ARG A 36 -7.42 20.45 -0.52
CA ARG A 36 -7.74 19.12 -0.01
C ARG A 36 -6.86 18.10 -0.72
N MET A 37 -5.71 17.81 -0.11
CA MET A 37 -4.81 16.76 -0.59
C MET A 37 -5.47 15.38 -0.43
N THR A 38 -5.56 14.65 -1.54
CA THR A 38 -6.07 13.28 -1.52
C THR A 38 -5.00 12.35 -0.96
N GLY A 39 -5.29 11.70 0.17
CA GLY A 39 -4.44 10.65 0.71
C GLY A 39 -4.49 9.37 -0.14
N PRO A 40 -3.69 8.35 0.19
CA PRO A 40 -3.65 7.10 -0.58
C PRO A 40 -4.97 6.29 -0.53
N GLY A 41 -5.90 6.68 0.34
CA GLY A 41 -7.16 5.98 0.57
C GLY A 41 -6.94 4.63 1.25
N GLY A 42 -7.88 3.70 1.06
CA GLY A 42 -7.81 2.37 1.67
C GLY A 42 -8.25 2.34 3.13
N LEU A 43 -7.79 1.32 3.85
CA LEU A 43 -8.11 1.10 5.27
C LEU A 43 -6.88 1.38 6.14
N PRO A 44 -7.07 1.82 7.41
CA PRO A 44 -5.96 2.05 8.33
C PRO A 44 -5.12 0.78 8.52
N LEU A 45 -3.79 0.93 8.53
CA LEU A 45 -2.88 -0.21 8.69
C LEU A 45 -3.10 -0.96 10.01
N GLY A 46 -3.21 -2.28 9.93
CA GLY A 46 -3.38 -3.19 11.05
C GLY A 46 -4.83 -3.58 11.36
N VAL A 47 -5.84 -2.89 10.80
CA VAL A 47 -7.26 -3.23 11.05
C VAL A 47 -7.68 -4.55 10.41
N ALA A 48 -6.94 -5.00 9.39
CA ALA A 48 -7.19 -6.27 8.70
C ALA A 48 -6.06 -7.30 8.96
N GLY A 49 -5.41 -7.21 10.12
CA GLY A 49 -4.42 -8.19 10.54
C GLY A 49 -3.02 -7.98 9.96
N ARG A 50 -2.23 -9.05 9.93
CA ARG A 50 -0.81 -9.04 9.56
C ARG A 50 -0.53 -10.04 8.44
N VAL A 51 0.40 -9.69 7.56
CA VAL A 51 0.86 -10.58 6.49
C VAL A 51 2.38 -10.57 6.37
N VAL A 52 2.93 -11.63 5.78
CA VAL A 52 4.34 -11.65 5.31
C VAL A 52 4.35 -11.66 3.80
N ALA A 53 4.99 -10.69 3.18
CA ALA A 53 5.02 -10.54 1.72
C ALA A 53 6.41 -10.86 1.17
N LEU A 54 6.46 -11.75 0.18
CA LEU A 54 7.65 -11.93 -0.66
C LEU A 54 7.70 -10.79 -1.70
N VAL A 55 8.77 -10.01 -1.66
CA VAL A 55 9.02 -8.89 -2.57
C VAL A 55 10.31 -9.18 -3.34
N ASP A 56 10.19 -9.87 -4.46
CA ASP A 56 11.28 -10.22 -5.37
C ASP A 56 11.36 -9.33 -6.61
N GLY A 57 10.33 -8.48 -6.81
CA GLY A 57 10.19 -7.55 -7.91
C GLY A 57 8.86 -6.79 -7.84
N LEU A 58 8.50 -6.13 -8.94
CA LEU A 58 7.32 -5.25 -9.03
C LEU A 58 6.00 -5.94 -8.64
N ARG A 59 5.80 -7.19 -9.07
CA ARG A 59 4.59 -7.97 -8.76
C ARG A 59 4.44 -8.19 -7.26
N GLY A 60 5.52 -8.58 -6.58
CA GLY A 60 5.51 -8.78 -5.12
C GLY A 60 5.30 -7.47 -4.37
N ALA A 61 5.96 -6.40 -4.82
CA ALA A 61 5.80 -5.08 -4.22
C ALA A 61 4.37 -4.54 -4.36
N LEU A 62 3.79 -4.64 -5.56
CA LEU A 62 2.41 -4.25 -5.83
C LEU A 62 1.41 -5.10 -5.04
N GLY A 63 1.63 -6.42 -4.96
CA GLY A 63 0.83 -7.32 -4.14
C GLY A 63 0.85 -6.94 -2.65
N ALA A 64 2.02 -6.63 -2.11
CA ALA A 64 2.17 -6.16 -0.73
C ALA A 64 1.43 -4.83 -0.51
N TYR A 65 1.62 -3.86 -1.40
CA TYR A 65 0.92 -2.57 -1.34
C TYR A 65 -0.60 -2.73 -1.36
N LEU A 66 -1.14 -3.60 -2.21
CA LEU A 66 -2.59 -3.82 -2.31
C LEU A 66 -3.19 -4.40 -1.02
N LEU A 67 -2.49 -5.31 -0.33
CA LEU A 67 -2.93 -5.78 1.00
C LEU A 67 -2.78 -4.69 2.05
N MET A 68 -1.70 -3.90 2.01
CA MET A 68 -1.51 -2.76 2.90
C MET A 68 -2.62 -1.73 2.75
N LYS A 69 -3.06 -1.46 1.51
CA LYS A 69 -4.21 -0.59 1.21
C LYS A 69 -5.54 -1.16 1.73
N ARG A 70 -5.62 -2.47 1.95
CA ARG A 70 -6.77 -3.14 2.60
C ARG A 70 -6.60 -3.27 4.12
N GLY A 71 -5.65 -2.57 4.71
CA GLY A 71 -5.48 -2.46 6.16
C GLY A 71 -4.66 -3.58 6.77
N CYS A 72 -4.01 -4.44 5.98
CA CYS A 72 -3.06 -5.42 6.53
C CYS A 72 -1.71 -4.75 6.80
N ARG A 73 -1.07 -5.10 7.91
CA ARG A 73 0.33 -4.69 8.16
C ARG A 73 1.27 -5.77 7.64
N ALA A 74 2.24 -5.38 6.80
CA ALA A 74 3.15 -6.32 6.15
C ALA A 74 4.52 -6.35 6.81
N ARG A 75 5.10 -7.55 6.92
CA ARG A 75 6.55 -7.75 6.96
C ARG A 75 7.02 -8.16 5.57
N TRP A 76 8.17 -7.68 5.13
CA TRP A 76 8.68 -7.93 3.77
C TRP A 76 9.87 -8.87 3.81
N VAL A 77 9.85 -9.90 2.98
CA VAL A 77 11.02 -10.73 2.68
C VAL A 77 11.46 -10.36 1.27
N THR A 78 12.64 -9.75 1.13
CA THR A 78 13.07 -9.13 -0.13
C THR A 78 14.11 -9.97 -0.86
N ARG A 79 13.99 -10.05 -2.18
CA ARG A 79 15.05 -10.56 -3.08
C ARG A 79 15.29 -9.60 -4.24
N SER A 80 16.41 -9.78 -4.95
CA SER A 80 16.72 -9.03 -6.17
C SER A 80 16.55 -7.52 -5.97
N GLU A 81 15.72 -6.86 -6.78
CA GLU A 81 15.42 -5.42 -6.71
C GLU A 81 14.37 -5.06 -5.64
N GLY A 82 13.87 -6.04 -4.89
CA GLY A 82 12.76 -5.87 -3.95
C GLY A 82 13.07 -4.93 -2.78
N ALA A 83 14.32 -4.80 -2.36
CA ALA A 83 14.71 -3.87 -1.30
C ALA A 83 14.46 -2.41 -1.70
N ASP A 84 14.77 -2.04 -2.95
CA ASP A 84 14.55 -0.69 -3.47
C ASP A 84 13.05 -0.40 -3.65
N LEU A 85 12.27 -1.40 -4.06
CA LEU A 85 10.81 -1.29 -4.14
C LEU A 85 10.16 -1.10 -2.75
N VAL A 86 10.68 -1.79 -1.72
CA VAL A 86 10.26 -1.55 -0.34
C VAL A 86 10.59 -0.12 0.08
N ALA A 87 11.82 0.33 -0.14
CA ALA A 87 12.28 1.66 0.28
C ALA A 87 11.50 2.81 -0.42
N SER A 88 11.17 2.63 -1.70
CA SER A 88 10.52 3.66 -2.51
C SER A 88 9.05 3.91 -2.19
N VAL A 89 8.26 2.85 -1.93
CA VAL A 89 6.80 2.96 -1.74
C VAL A 89 6.36 2.39 -0.40
N LEU A 90 6.73 1.14 -0.10
CA LEU A 90 6.12 0.40 1.01
C LEU A 90 6.52 0.95 2.38
N ALA A 91 7.79 1.30 2.56
CA ALA A 91 8.29 1.93 3.78
C ALA A 91 7.77 3.36 3.96
N ARG A 92 7.40 4.06 2.89
CA ARG A 92 6.73 5.36 3.00
C ARG A 92 5.28 5.21 3.46
N PHE A 93 4.63 4.10 3.08
CA PHE A 93 3.26 3.78 3.48
C PHE A 93 3.18 3.24 4.91
N ASP A 94 4.09 2.34 5.31
CA ASP A 94 4.31 1.94 6.71
C ASP A 94 5.76 2.21 7.15
N PRO A 95 6.05 3.39 7.73
CA PRO A 95 7.38 3.75 8.23
C PRO A 95 7.90 2.84 9.35
N THR A 96 7.03 2.03 9.95
CA THR A 96 7.38 1.10 11.03
C THR A 96 7.48 -0.35 10.57
N GLY A 97 7.28 -0.60 9.27
CA GLY A 97 7.39 -1.93 8.67
C GLY A 97 8.82 -2.48 8.75
N ARG A 98 8.94 -3.81 8.70
CA ARG A 98 10.24 -4.51 8.79
C ARG A 98 10.49 -5.30 7.53
N SER A 99 11.71 -5.17 7.00
CA SER A 99 12.20 -5.94 5.86
C SER A 99 13.27 -6.93 6.31
N PHE A 100 13.31 -8.09 5.68
CA PHE A 100 14.25 -9.17 5.91
C PHE A 100 14.84 -9.58 4.56
N PRO A 101 16.18 -9.69 4.41
CA PRO A 101 16.76 -10.28 3.21
C PRO A 101 16.32 -11.74 3.09
N GLY A 102 15.76 -12.10 1.94
CA GLY A 102 15.26 -13.43 1.68
C GLY A 102 16.36 -14.40 1.29
N GLU A 103 16.24 -15.66 1.71
CA GLU A 103 17.14 -16.73 1.27
C GLU A 103 17.08 -16.94 -0.26
N GLU A 104 18.23 -17.29 -0.86
CA GLU A 104 18.35 -17.57 -2.30
C GLU A 104 17.61 -18.87 -2.67
N ASP A 105 17.86 -19.92 -1.91
CA ASP A 105 17.21 -21.23 -2.05
C ASP A 105 15.72 -21.13 -1.71
N GLU A 106 14.88 -21.76 -2.54
CA GLU A 106 13.42 -21.64 -2.43
C GLU A 106 12.87 -22.33 -1.18
N GLU A 107 13.38 -23.51 -0.81
CA GLU A 107 12.94 -24.24 0.37
C GLU A 107 13.39 -23.54 1.67
N ALA A 108 14.63 -23.03 1.70
CA ALA A 108 15.12 -22.19 2.79
C ALA A 108 14.28 -20.92 2.94
N ARG A 109 13.94 -20.25 1.83
CA ARG A 109 13.11 -19.04 1.83
C ARG A 109 11.69 -19.34 2.31
N ALA A 110 11.10 -20.44 1.88
CA ALA A 110 9.77 -20.85 2.34
C ALA A 110 9.75 -21.08 3.86
N ARG A 111 10.78 -21.74 4.41
CA ARG A 111 10.96 -21.90 5.87
C ARG A 111 11.13 -20.55 6.57
N GLN A 112 11.98 -19.67 6.04
CA GLN A 112 12.19 -18.33 6.59
C GLN A 112 10.89 -17.52 6.62
N ILE A 113 10.11 -17.51 5.53
CA ILE A 113 8.80 -16.85 5.46
C ILE A 113 7.84 -17.43 6.50
N ALA A 114 7.81 -18.75 6.66
CA ALA A 114 6.98 -19.42 7.65
C ALA A 114 7.36 -19.02 9.09
N GLU A 115 8.65 -19.01 9.42
CA GLU A 115 9.15 -18.58 10.74
C GLU A 115 8.81 -17.12 11.03
N ILE A 116 8.99 -16.23 10.05
CA ILE A 116 8.61 -14.82 10.17
C ILE A 116 7.09 -14.71 10.35
N ALA A 117 6.29 -15.48 9.62
CA ALA A 117 4.84 -15.46 9.73
C ALA A 117 4.37 -15.92 11.11
N ASP A 118 4.98 -16.96 11.68
CA ASP A 118 4.63 -17.49 13.00
C ASP A 118 5.04 -16.50 14.11
N ALA A 119 6.27 -15.98 14.06
CA ALA A 119 6.75 -14.96 15.00
C ALA A 119 5.95 -13.64 14.89
N ALA A 120 5.45 -13.35 13.70
CA ALA A 120 4.59 -12.21 13.43
C ALA A 120 3.15 -12.41 13.88
N HIS A 121 2.71 -13.65 14.13
CA HIS A 121 1.30 -14.05 14.12
C HIS A 121 0.57 -13.46 12.91
N ALA A 122 1.09 -13.76 11.73
CA ALA A 122 0.52 -13.33 10.45
C ALA A 122 -0.67 -14.21 10.07
N ASP A 123 -1.72 -13.57 9.55
CA ASP A 123 -2.96 -14.21 9.10
C ASP A 123 -2.82 -14.82 7.69
N GLY A 124 -1.74 -14.50 6.97
CA GLY A 124 -1.42 -15.08 5.68
C GLY A 124 -0.10 -14.58 5.10
N ILE A 125 0.23 -15.12 3.93
CA ILE A 125 1.42 -14.73 3.17
C ILE A 125 1.01 -14.12 1.83
N VAL A 126 1.77 -13.15 1.35
CA VAL A 126 1.57 -12.52 0.05
C VAL A 126 2.65 -13.00 -0.89
N LEU A 127 2.25 -13.66 -1.97
CA LEU A 127 3.17 -14.23 -2.95
C LEU A 127 2.93 -13.62 -4.35
N PRO A 128 3.99 -13.34 -5.11
CA PRO A 128 3.92 -12.76 -6.46
C PRO A 128 3.55 -13.81 -7.53
N LEU A 129 2.49 -14.58 -7.29
CA LEU A 129 2.09 -15.67 -8.18
C LEU A 129 1.38 -15.14 -9.43
N ALA A 130 1.60 -15.83 -10.55
CA ALA A 130 0.68 -15.89 -11.69
C ALA A 130 -0.20 -17.14 -11.58
N VAL A 131 -1.23 -17.24 -12.42
CA VAL A 131 -2.20 -18.37 -12.39
C VAL A 131 -1.48 -19.72 -12.48
N GLU A 132 -0.45 -19.80 -13.31
CA GLU A 132 0.34 -20.99 -13.58
C GLU A 132 1.17 -21.45 -12.37
N GLY A 133 1.59 -20.51 -11.51
CA GLY A 133 2.40 -20.77 -10.32
C GLY A 133 1.58 -21.20 -9.10
N PHE A 134 0.26 -21.00 -9.11
CA PHE A 134 -0.59 -21.26 -7.94
C PHE A 134 -0.62 -22.73 -7.48
N PRO A 135 -0.73 -23.74 -8.37
CA PRO A 135 -0.75 -25.14 -7.94
C PRO A 135 0.52 -25.55 -7.16
N GLY A 136 1.70 -25.05 -7.54
CA GLY A 136 2.97 -25.35 -6.88
C GLY A 136 3.11 -24.68 -5.50
N ALA A 137 2.54 -23.49 -5.33
CA ALA A 137 2.67 -22.75 -4.08
C ALA A 137 2.08 -23.49 -2.87
N ARG A 138 1.00 -24.27 -3.05
CA ARG A 138 0.43 -25.08 -1.96
C ARG A 138 1.36 -26.19 -1.48
N LEU A 139 2.21 -26.72 -2.35
CA LEU A 139 3.19 -27.75 -1.99
C LEU A 139 4.30 -27.15 -1.11
N ILE A 140 4.67 -25.90 -1.35
CA ILE A 140 5.78 -25.21 -0.69
C ILE A 140 5.33 -24.58 0.65
N TYR A 141 4.16 -23.93 0.67
CA TYR A 141 3.69 -23.13 1.81
C TYR A 141 2.56 -23.79 2.62
N GLY A 142 2.15 -25.01 2.26
CA GLY A 142 1.18 -25.81 2.98
C GLY A 142 -0.21 -25.16 3.09
N GLU A 143 -0.82 -25.28 4.28
CA GLU A 143 -2.19 -24.81 4.58
C GLU A 143 -2.27 -23.30 4.91
N ARG A 144 -1.17 -22.55 4.78
CA ARG A 144 -1.18 -21.11 5.04
C ARG A 144 -2.08 -20.41 4.03
N VAL A 145 -2.76 -19.35 4.46
CA VAL A 145 -3.56 -18.51 3.57
C VAL A 145 -2.61 -17.75 2.64
N ILE A 146 -2.71 -18.01 1.33
CA ILE A 146 -1.93 -17.35 0.29
C ILE A 146 -2.77 -16.25 -0.36
N PHE A 147 -2.26 -15.03 -0.32
CA PHE A 147 -2.78 -13.90 -1.07
C PHE A 147 -1.89 -13.62 -2.28
N SER A 148 -2.49 -13.59 -3.47
CA SER A 148 -1.83 -13.13 -4.69
C SER A 148 -2.73 -12.13 -5.40
N PRO A 149 -2.79 -10.86 -4.95
CA PRO A 149 -3.72 -9.86 -5.48
C PRO A 149 -3.56 -9.58 -6.97
N THR A 150 -2.34 -9.80 -7.48
CA THR A 150 -1.96 -9.56 -8.86
C THR A 150 -2.08 -10.81 -9.74
N ILE A 151 -2.60 -11.93 -9.23
CA ILE A 151 -2.55 -13.24 -9.91
C ILE A 151 -3.17 -13.23 -11.32
N GLY A 152 -4.22 -12.44 -11.53
CA GLY A 152 -4.90 -12.29 -12.81
C GLY A 152 -4.33 -11.21 -13.73
N TRP A 153 -3.21 -10.59 -13.38
CA TRP A 153 -2.58 -9.53 -14.17
C TRP A 153 -1.35 -10.04 -14.91
N THR A 154 -1.21 -9.58 -16.15
CA THR A 154 0.03 -9.69 -16.93
C THR A 154 1.14 -8.82 -16.34
N ASP A 155 2.40 -9.08 -16.68
CA ASP A 155 3.53 -8.27 -16.20
C ASP A 155 3.42 -6.81 -16.67
N ARG A 156 2.95 -6.58 -17.90
CA ARG A 156 2.67 -5.24 -18.42
C ARG A 156 1.63 -4.50 -17.57
N GLU A 157 0.55 -5.16 -17.18
CA GLU A 157 -0.47 -4.53 -16.32
C GLU A 157 0.09 -4.23 -14.92
N VAL A 158 0.96 -5.08 -14.38
CA VAL A 158 1.65 -4.81 -13.11
C VAL A 158 2.52 -3.55 -13.23
N GLU A 159 3.32 -3.44 -14.30
CA GLU A 159 4.16 -2.27 -14.57
C GLU A 159 3.33 -0.98 -14.71
N GLU A 160 2.28 -1.00 -15.54
CA GLU A 160 1.38 0.14 -15.74
C GLU A 160 0.68 0.59 -14.44
N ARG A 161 0.41 -0.34 -13.52
CA ARG A 161 -0.22 -0.05 -12.23
C ARG A 161 0.77 0.48 -11.20
N TRP A 162 2.01 0.02 -11.23
CA TRP A 162 3.06 0.51 -10.33
C TRP A 162 3.52 1.92 -10.69
N ALA A 163 3.51 2.27 -11.98
CA ALA A 163 3.91 3.60 -12.46
C ALA A 163 2.91 4.73 -12.13
N ARG A 164 1.72 4.42 -11.59
CA ARG A 164 0.66 5.38 -11.25
C ARG A 164 0.65 5.70 -9.76
#